data_AF-A0A1W1BWE2-F1
#
_entry.id   AF-A0A1W1BWE2-F1
#
_cell.length_a   1.000
_cell.length_b   1.000
_cell.length_c   1.000
_cell.angle_alpha   90.00
_cell.angle_beta   90.00
_cell.angle_gamma   90.00
#
_symmetry.space_group_name_H-M   'P 1'
#
loop_
_entity.id
_entity.type
_entity.pdbx_description
1 polymer ?
#
loop_
_entity_poly.entity_id
_entity_poly.type
_entity_poly.pdbx_seq_one_letter_code
_entity_poly.pdbx_strand_id
1 'polypeptide(L)'
;MQHYQSLKEHYKFTEEEAQILKALQPRMEKLADKFIDEFYDYIWGFGKTAQFLKNKEIIAYHRTKIKAWFINLFCGQYDLPYFMYLYKIGEVHVKIGLPTHYVNSAFTFVRTFVLKSIEENFGNKEQHVKEIQAVEKIIDMNLDVLTSSYREEELSKFLSLSKIEKSILTGLKKFNSYINYFLAGALALVAFFAVVLFGYDIYLLFFSDIGIEKGILTVLGSLLVLWAAIELIHEEINHLQGKGFAIGAFIMLAMAALIRKVLIYSLSAEKGEELLIIAAVIVGLAIAYWLVGAKKRTTID
;
A
#
# COMPACT_ATOMS: atom_id res chain seq x y z
N MET A 1 24.56 14.52 -10.95
CA MET A 1 26.03 14.40 -10.73
C MET A 1 26.70 15.63 -10.12
N GLN A 2 26.16 16.87 -10.24
CA GLN A 2 26.60 18.07 -9.49
C GLN A 2 26.32 18.04 -7.96
N HIS A 3 25.96 16.88 -7.38
CA HIS A 3 25.25 16.82 -6.09
C HIS A 3 26.06 16.32 -4.89
N TYR A 4 27.23 15.70 -5.09
CA TYR A 4 27.94 15.02 -3.97
C TYR A 4 28.82 15.96 -3.12
N GLN A 5 29.44 16.98 -3.73
CA GLN A 5 30.16 18.02 -2.97
C GLN A 5 29.17 18.84 -2.13
N SER A 6 28.04 19.23 -2.74
CA SER A 6 26.94 19.85 -1.99
C SER A 6 26.36 18.95 -0.91
N LEU A 7 26.38 17.62 -1.08
CA LEU A 7 25.89 16.69 -0.05
C LEU A 7 26.75 16.78 1.23
N LYS A 8 28.08 16.66 1.12
CA LYS A 8 28.96 16.80 2.29
C LYS A 8 28.82 18.16 2.96
N GLU A 9 28.67 19.22 2.16
CA GLU A 9 28.44 20.58 2.67
C GLU A 9 27.11 20.71 3.43
N HIS A 10 26.00 20.19 2.89
CA HIS A 10 24.69 20.25 3.54
C HIS A 10 24.66 19.50 4.88
N TYR A 11 25.30 18.33 4.94
CA TYR A 11 25.40 17.53 6.17
C TYR A 11 26.54 18.02 7.10
N LYS A 12 27.28 19.06 6.70
CA LYS A 12 28.46 19.57 7.39
C LYS A 12 29.43 18.43 7.74
N PHE A 13 29.64 17.52 6.80
CA PHE A 13 30.47 16.34 7.00
C PHE A 13 31.95 16.70 6.82
N THR A 14 32.73 16.57 7.89
CA THR A 14 34.11 17.04 7.95
C THR A 14 35.12 15.93 7.70
N GLU A 15 36.38 16.29 7.47
CA GLU A 15 37.47 15.32 7.39
C GLU A 15 37.73 14.64 8.74
N GLU A 16 37.54 15.34 9.86
CA GLU A 16 37.64 14.76 11.21
C GLU A 16 36.65 13.58 11.37
N GLU A 17 35.41 13.75 10.91
CA GLU A 17 34.39 12.71 10.94
C GLU A 17 34.75 11.52 10.05
N ALA A 18 35.39 11.76 8.91
CA ALA A 18 35.90 10.69 8.06
C ALA A 18 36.99 9.86 8.75
N GLN A 19 37.90 10.52 9.48
CA GLN A 19 38.96 9.86 10.24
C GLN A 19 38.39 9.10 11.46
N ILE A 20 37.38 9.64 12.13
CA ILE A 20 36.66 8.95 13.21
C ILE A 20 36.04 7.65 12.66
N LEU A 21 35.31 7.73 11.54
CA LEU A 21 34.73 6.54 10.92
C LEU A 21 35.80 5.52 10.51
N LYS A 22 36.94 5.99 9.99
CA LYS A 22 38.07 5.11 9.67
C LYS A 22 38.60 4.37 10.91
N ALA A 23 38.70 5.06 12.03
CA ALA A 23 39.15 4.47 13.30
C ALA A 23 38.15 3.42 13.83
N LEU A 24 36.86 3.55 13.52
CA LEU A 24 35.84 2.55 13.86
C LEU A 24 35.87 1.30 12.98
N GLN A 25 36.46 1.36 11.79
CA GLN A 25 36.41 0.27 10.80
C GLN A 25 36.88 -1.09 11.35
N PRO A 26 38.02 -1.23 12.05
CA PRO A 26 38.47 -2.53 12.55
C PRO A 26 37.50 -3.16 13.57
N ARG A 27 36.78 -2.33 14.33
CA ARG A 27 35.74 -2.80 15.26
C ARG A 27 34.52 -3.31 14.48
N MET A 28 34.10 -2.57 13.46
CA MET A 28 32.95 -2.92 12.64
C MET A 28 33.21 -4.16 11.78
N GLU A 29 34.44 -4.37 11.31
CA GLU A 29 34.86 -5.59 10.63
C GLU A 29 34.71 -6.83 11.51
N LYS A 30 35.11 -6.77 12.79
CA LYS A 30 34.93 -7.87 13.74
C LYS A 30 33.46 -8.17 14.04
N LEU A 31 32.60 -7.15 13.96
CA LEU A 31 31.16 -7.27 14.20
C LEU A 31 30.37 -7.61 12.93
N ALA A 32 31.01 -7.64 11.76
CA ALA A 32 30.31 -7.73 10.47
C ALA A 32 29.58 -9.07 10.27
N ASP A 33 30.06 -10.17 10.87
CA ASP A 33 29.36 -11.46 10.85
C ASP A 33 28.12 -11.45 11.75
N LYS A 34 28.24 -10.92 12.97
CA LYS A 34 27.09 -10.73 13.87
C LYS A 34 26.04 -9.79 13.26
N PHE A 35 26.50 -8.70 12.64
CA PHE A 35 25.65 -7.74 11.94
C PHE A 35 24.83 -8.41 10.84
N ILE A 36 25.44 -9.26 10.00
CA ILE A 36 24.72 -9.84 8.87
C ILE A 36 23.69 -10.89 9.32
N ASP A 37 23.92 -11.57 10.43
CA ASP A 37 22.95 -12.48 11.04
C ASP A 37 21.73 -11.70 11.57
N GLU A 38 21.97 -10.71 12.43
CA GLU A 38 20.90 -9.89 13.01
C GLU A 38 20.14 -9.07 11.94
N PHE A 39 20.83 -8.60 10.89
CA PHE A 39 20.19 -7.91 9.76
C PHE A 39 19.21 -8.81 9.03
N TYR A 40 19.57 -10.08 8.84
CA TYR A 40 18.71 -11.05 8.18
C TYR A 40 17.50 -11.39 9.04
N ASP A 41 17.67 -11.59 10.34
CA ASP A 41 16.57 -11.79 11.27
C ASP A 41 15.58 -10.61 11.22
N TYR A 42 16.09 -9.38 11.18
CA TYR A 42 15.28 -8.17 11.09
C TYR A 42 14.46 -8.10 9.80
N ILE A 43 15.08 -8.30 8.63
CA ILE A 43 14.35 -8.17 7.35
C ILE A 43 13.43 -9.35 7.08
N TRP A 44 13.67 -10.54 7.66
CA TRP A 44 12.73 -11.67 7.54
C TRP A 44 11.40 -11.37 8.25
N GLY A 45 11.42 -10.55 9.29
CA GLY A 45 10.22 -10.08 9.99
C GLY A 45 9.25 -9.26 9.13
N PHE A 46 9.65 -8.81 7.95
CA PHE A 46 8.79 -8.02 7.06
C PHE A 46 7.75 -8.86 6.30
N GLY A 47 7.87 -10.20 6.28
CA GLY A 47 7.00 -11.14 5.58
C GLY A 47 7.08 -11.05 4.05
N LYS A 48 6.82 -9.85 3.50
CA LYS A 48 6.86 -9.54 2.06
C LYS A 48 8.27 -9.53 1.46
N THR A 49 9.33 -9.49 2.27
CA THR A 49 10.72 -9.52 1.77
C THR A 49 11.15 -10.88 1.25
N ALA A 50 10.50 -11.96 1.69
CA ALA A 50 10.77 -13.32 1.22
C ALA A 50 10.64 -13.44 -0.31
N GLN A 51 9.78 -12.62 -0.94
CA GLN A 51 9.60 -12.63 -2.40
C GLN A 51 10.83 -12.16 -3.19
N PHE A 52 11.72 -11.38 -2.56
CA PHE A 52 12.95 -10.87 -3.19
C PHE A 52 14.15 -11.80 -2.98
N LEU A 53 14.10 -12.70 -1.99
CA LEU A 53 15.18 -13.61 -1.58
C LEU A 53 14.83 -15.06 -1.91
N LYS A 54 14.68 -15.33 -3.22
CA LYS A 54 14.03 -16.55 -3.75
C LYS A 54 14.83 -17.85 -3.60
N ASN A 55 16.16 -17.78 -3.57
CA ASN A 55 17.02 -18.97 -3.48
C ASN A 55 18.25 -18.74 -2.59
N LYS A 56 18.88 -19.85 -2.16
CA LYS A 56 20.03 -19.83 -1.25
C LYS A 56 21.25 -19.11 -1.84
N GLU A 57 21.44 -19.17 -3.15
CA GLU A 57 22.56 -18.52 -3.84
C GLU A 57 22.44 -17.00 -3.84
N ILE A 58 21.26 -16.46 -4.16
CA ILE A 58 20.96 -15.02 -4.09
C ILE A 58 21.11 -14.53 -2.65
N ILE A 59 20.64 -15.32 -1.67
CA ILE A 59 20.80 -15.01 -0.25
C ILE A 59 22.28 -14.91 0.11
N ALA A 60 23.10 -15.91 -0.23
CA ALA A 60 24.53 -15.90 0.07
C ALA A 60 25.24 -14.71 -0.58
N TYR A 61 24.94 -14.42 -1.84
CA TYR A 61 25.50 -13.27 -2.56
C TYR A 61 25.09 -11.94 -1.91
N HIS A 62 23.82 -11.77 -1.57
CA HIS A 62 23.31 -10.58 -0.90
C HIS A 62 23.95 -10.38 0.48
N ARG A 63 24.15 -11.47 1.25
CA ARG A 63 24.87 -11.44 2.53
C ARG A 63 26.27 -10.85 2.36
N THR A 64 27.02 -11.32 1.36
CA THR A 64 28.35 -10.78 1.05
C THR A 64 28.30 -9.30 0.68
N LYS A 65 27.33 -8.87 -0.13
CA LYS A 65 27.20 -7.47 -0.55
C LYS A 65 26.81 -6.53 0.58
N ILE A 66 25.86 -6.92 1.44
CA ILE A 66 25.47 -6.13 2.62
C ILE A 66 26.63 -6.04 3.62
N LYS A 67 27.35 -7.15 3.86
CA LYS A 67 28.55 -7.14 4.72
C LYS A 67 29.61 -6.18 4.19
N ALA A 68 29.89 -6.22 2.88
CA ALA A 68 30.84 -5.31 2.24
C ALA A 68 30.37 -3.85 2.32
N TRP A 69 29.08 -3.58 2.08
CA TRP A 69 28.51 -2.24 2.22
C TRP A 69 28.62 -1.72 3.66
N PHE A 70 28.29 -2.53 4.65
CA PHE A 70 28.37 -2.19 6.06
C PHE A 70 29.79 -1.78 6.48
N ILE A 71 30.80 -2.57 6.11
CA ILE A 71 32.20 -2.22 6.38
C ILE A 71 32.62 -0.95 5.63
N ASN A 72 32.09 -0.76 4.41
CA ASN A 72 32.41 0.40 3.57
C ASN A 72 31.87 1.72 4.15
N LEU A 73 30.83 1.70 5.01
CA LEU A 73 30.40 2.89 5.77
C LEU A 73 31.55 3.52 6.57
N PHE A 74 32.56 2.73 6.94
CA PHE A 74 33.69 3.12 7.77
C PHE A 74 35.00 3.24 6.97
N CYS A 75 34.95 3.34 5.63
CA CYS A 75 36.15 3.34 4.80
C CYS A 75 37.05 4.56 4.97
N GLY A 76 36.52 5.67 5.49
CA GLY A 76 37.22 6.95 5.66
C GLY A 76 37.41 7.77 4.37
N GLN A 77 36.91 7.29 3.22
CA GLN A 77 37.02 7.96 1.93
C GLN A 77 35.65 8.07 1.27
N TYR A 78 35.06 9.27 1.33
CA TYR A 78 33.70 9.54 0.84
C TYR A 78 33.76 10.52 -0.32
N ASP A 79 34.19 10.01 -1.47
CA ASP A 79 34.37 10.74 -2.72
C ASP A 79 33.33 10.32 -3.78
N LEU A 80 33.47 10.81 -5.01
CA LEU A 80 32.54 10.50 -6.09
C LEU A 80 32.38 8.98 -6.33
N PRO A 81 33.46 8.17 -6.44
CA PRO A 81 33.35 6.72 -6.48
C PRO A 81 32.48 6.10 -5.38
N TYR A 82 32.62 6.54 -4.14
CA TYR A 82 31.80 6.06 -3.02
C TYR A 82 30.31 6.30 -3.27
N PHE A 83 29.94 7.53 -3.65
CA PHE A 83 28.53 7.87 -3.89
C PHE A 83 27.97 7.26 -5.18
N MET A 84 28.78 7.08 -6.21
CA MET A 84 28.38 6.35 -7.43
C MET A 84 28.09 4.88 -7.13
N TYR A 85 28.85 4.25 -6.23
CA TYR A 85 28.57 2.90 -5.75
C TYR A 85 27.21 2.82 -5.07
N LEU A 86 26.88 3.76 -4.18
CA LEU A 86 25.57 3.82 -3.51
C LEU A 86 24.42 4.05 -4.48
N TYR A 87 24.60 4.93 -5.46
CA TYR A 87 23.59 5.19 -6.49
C TYR A 87 23.23 3.90 -7.25
N LYS A 88 24.24 3.12 -7.64
CA LYS A 88 24.03 1.81 -8.30
C LYS A 88 23.29 0.81 -7.41
N ILE A 89 23.55 0.82 -6.10
CA ILE A 89 22.79 -0.02 -5.16
C ILE A 89 21.31 0.34 -5.20
N GLY A 90 20.98 1.63 -5.17
CA GLY A 90 19.58 2.06 -5.18
C GLY A 90 18.86 1.74 -6.49
N GLU A 91 19.51 1.90 -7.64
CA GLU A 91 18.98 1.44 -8.94
C GLU A 91 18.61 -0.04 -8.92
N VAL A 92 19.46 -0.90 -8.33
CA VAL A 92 19.17 -2.34 -8.23
C VAL A 92 17.91 -2.59 -7.41
N HIS A 93 17.74 -1.88 -6.28
CA HIS A 93 16.56 -2.05 -5.46
C HIS A 93 15.27 -1.57 -6.14
N VAL A 94 15.33 -0.49 -6.93
CA VAL A 94 14.21 -0.02 -7.77
C VAL A 94 13.89 -1.03 -8.88
N LYS A 95 14.92 -1.66 -9.46
CA LYS A 95 14.76 -2.67 -10.52
C LYS A 95 14.05 -3.93 -10.01
N ILE A 96 14.33 -4.37 -8.79
CA ILE A 96 13.61 -5.49 -8.17
C ILE A 96 12.23 -5.09 -7.62
N GLY A 97 11.91 -3.80 -7.57
CA GLY A 97 10.64 -3.29 -7.07
C GLY A 97 10.51 -3.34 -5.55
N LEU A 98 11.62 -3.22 -4.81
CA LEU A 98 11.58 -3.15 -3.35
C LEU A 98 11.01 -1.79 -2.92
N PRO A 99 9.93 -1.72 -2.12
CA PRO A 99 9.44 -0.44 -1.61
C PRO A 99 10.49 0.28 -0.75
N THR A 100 10.65 1.59 -0.97
CA THR A 100 11.60 2.47 -0.22
C THR A 100 11.44 2.38 1.30
N HIS A 101 10.21 2.16 1.77
CA HIS A 101 9.91 1.95 3.19
C HIS A 101 10.81 0.87 3.84
N TYR A 102 11.08 -0.24 3.16
CA TYR A 102 11.91 -1.31 3.71
C TYR A 102 13.39 -0.92 3.78
N VAL A 103 13.87 -0.08 2.87
CA VAL A 103 15.23 0.48 2.93
C VAL A 103 15.35 1.39 4.15
N ASN A 104 14.39 2.30 4.36
CA ASN A 104 14.39 3.17 5.54
C ASN A 104 14.36 2.38 6.85
N SER A 105 13.55 1.32 6.90
CA SER A 105 13.49 0.42 8.06
C SER A 105 14.82 -0.30 8.28
N ALA A 106 15.45 -0.83 7.23
CA ALA A 106 16.75 -1.49 7.30
C ALA A 106 17.85 -0.54 7.79
N PHE A 107 17.84 0.72 7.37
CA PHE A 107 18.76 1.75 7.86
C PHE A 107 18.56 2.05 9.35
N THR A 108 17.33 1.97 9.86
CA THR A 108 17.08 2.09 11.30
C THR A 108 17.76 0.98 12.08
N PHE A 109 17.69 -0.26 11.60
CA PHE A 109 18.41 -1.39 12.20
C PHE A 109 19.94 -1.17 12.17
N VAL A 110 20.49 -0.72 11.04
CA VAL A 110 21.94 -0.44 10.92
C VAL A 110 22.36 0.62 11.93
N ARG A 111 21.59 1.70 12.05
CA ARG A 111 21.82 2.77 13.01
C ARG A 111 21.84 2.23 14.44
N THR A 112 20.79 1.52 14.86
CA THR A 112 20.70 1.01 16.24
C THR A 112 21.80 0.00 16.55
N PHE A 113 22.18 -0.85 15.60
CA PHE A 113 23.30 -1.79 15.76
C PHE A 113 24.63 -1.07 16.00
N VAL A 114 24.95 -0.06 15.18
CA VAL A 114 26.21 0.69 15.30
C VAL A 114 26.24 1.53 16.58
N LEU A 115 25.14 2.23 16.91
CA LEU A 115 25.04 3.02 18.13
C LEU A 115 25.20 2.16 19.39
N LYS A 116 24.61 0.96 19.41
CA LYS A 116 24.80 0.00 20.50
C LYS A 116 26.27 -0.39 20.65
N SER A 117 26.97 -0.65 19.54
CA SER A 117 28.40 -0.95 19.58
C SER A 117 29.24 0.22 20.11
N ILE A 118 28.85 1.46 19.79
CA ILE A 118 29.54 2.66 20.29
C ILE A 118 29.32 2.82 21.80
N GLU A 119 28.08 2.67 22.28
CA GLU A 119 27.73 2.75 23.69
C GLU A 119 28.41 1.65 24.53
N GLU A 120 28.51 0.43 24.02
CA GLU A 120 29.17 -0.68 24.75
C GLU A 120 30.70 -0.50 24.86
N ASN A 121 31.31 0.42 24.10
CA ASN A 121 32.76 0.54 23.97
C ASN A 121 33.26 1.99 24.16
N PHE A 122 32.46 2.88 24.75
CA PHE A 122 32.90 4.26 24.94
C PHE A 122 33.89 4.36 26.11
N GLY A 123 35.01 5.05 25.88
CA GLY A 123 35.96 5.39 26.94
C GLY A 123 35.79 6.83 27.46
N ASN A 124 35.56 7.77 26.55
CA ASN A 124 35.47 9.21 26.85
C ASN A 124 34.17 9.77 26.25
N LYS A 125 33.43 10.55 27.04
CA LYS A 125 32.17 11.19 26.64
C LYS A 125 32.31 12.11 25.42
N GLU A 126 33.41 12.85 25.29
CA GLU A 126 33.67 13.72 24.15
C GLU A 126 33.82 12.89 22.87
N GLN A 127 34.66 11.85 22.91
CA GLN A 127 34.85 10.93 21.80
C GLN A 127 33.55 10.20 21.44
N HIS A 128 32.77 9.80 22.44
CA HIS A 128 31.46 9.17 22.26
C HIS A 128 30.51 10.04 21.42
N VAL A 129 30.38 11.33 21.78
CA VAL A 129 29.54 12.27 21.05
C VAL A 129 30.03 12.45 19.61
N LYS A 130 31.34 12.55 19.40
CA LYS A 130 31.93 12.67 18.05
C LYS A 130 31.68 11.43 17.19
N GLU A 131 31.80 10.23 17.75
CA GLU A 131 31.50 8.97 17.06
C GLU A 131 30.04 8.89 16.64
N ILE A 132 29.11 9.22 17.53
CA ILE A 132 27.68 9.25 17.23
C ILE A 132 27.39 10.24 16.10
N GLN A 133 27.93 11.46 16.17
CA GLN A 133 27.71 12.48 15.15
C GLN A 133 28.22 12.04 13.77
N ALA A 134 29.43 11.46 13.70
CA ALA A 134 30.00 10.98 12.46
C ALA A 134 29.17 9.83 11.86
N VAL A 135 28.69 8.91 12.70
CA VAL A 135 27.88 7.75 12.30
C VAL A 135 26.49 8.15 11.82
N GLU A 136 25.79 9.04 12.54
CA GLU A 136 24.49 9.54 12.11
C GLU A 136 24.60 10.22 10.73
N LYS A 137 25.59 11.10 10.56
CA LYS A 137 25.78 11.80 9.29
C LYS A 137 26.07 10.84 8.14
N ILE A 138 26.95 9.85 8.30
CA ILE A 138 27.25 8.92 7.20
C ILE A 138 26.05 8.02 6.87
N ILE A 139 25.30 7.57 7.88
CA ILE A 139 24.10 6.76 7.67
C ILE A 139 23.05 7.57 6.91
N ASP A 140 22.80 8.82 7.32
CA ASP A 140 21.82 9.67 6.67
C ASP A 140 22.24 10.07 5.26
N MET A 141 23.52 10.38 5.02
CA MET A 141 24.03 10.63 3.67
C MET A 141 23.90 9.40 2.76
N ASN A 142 24.10 8.19 3.29
CA ASN A 142 23.89 6.96 2.52
C ASN A 142 22.40 6.79 2.17
N LEU A 143 21.51 7.05 3.13
CA LEU A 143 20.07 6.97 2.94
C LEU A 143 19.57 8.00 1.92
N ASP A 144 20.08 9.23 1.97
CA ASP A 144 19.75 10.31 1.04
C ASP A 144 20.12 9.93 -0.40
N VAL A 145 21.35 9.46 -0.62
CA VAL A 145 21.80 9.05 -1.97
C VAL A 145 20.98 7.87 -2.50
N LEU A 146 20.69 6.89 -1.64
CA LEU A 146 19.87 5.74 -2.02
C LEU A 146 18.45 6.20 -2.37
N THR A 147 17.77 6.94 -1.50
CA THR A 147 16.39 7.38 -1.74
C THR A 147 16.28 8.36 -2.93
N SER A 148 17.30 9.19 -3.15
CA SER A 148 17.40 10.04 -4.33
C SER A 148 17.48 9.22 -5.62
N SER A 149 18.26 8.13 -5.64
CA SER A 149 18.31 7.22 -6.80
C SER A 149 16.98 6.51 -7.06
N TYR A 150 16.19 6.24 -6.02
CA TYR A 150 14.82 5.72 -6.18
C TYR A 150 13.93 6.69 -6.95
N ARG A 151 13.93 7.96 -6.52
CA ARG A 151 13.12 9.01 -7.15
C ARG A 151 13.56 9.25 -8.60
N GLU A 152 14.86 9.27 -8.86
CA GLU A 152 15.40 9.48 -10.20
C GLU A 152 15.13 8.29 -11.12
N GLU A 153 15.29 7.04 -10.66
CA GLU A 153 15.04 5.85 -11.46
C GLU A 153 13.54 5.61 -11.69
N GLU A 154 12.68 5.87 -10.70
CA GLU A 154 11.22 5.84 -10.91
C GLU A 154 10.76 6.90 -11.90
N LEU A 155 11.31 8.12 -11.79
CA LEU A 155 11.08 9.18 -12.75
C LEU A 155 11.63 8.82 -14.13
N SER A 156 12.81 8.22 -14.21
CA SER A 156 13.44 7.76 -15.45
C SER A 156 12.59 6.66 -16.10
N LYS A 157 12.14 5.64 -15.35
CA LYS A 157 11.19 4.63 -15.83
C LYS A 157 9.92 5.27 -16.35
N PHE A 158 9.33 6.19 -15.60
CA PHE A 158 8.16 6.95 -16.05
C PHE A 158 8.44 7.75 -17.31
N LEU A 159 9.61 8.38 -17.43
CA LEU A 159 10.06 9.15 -18.59
C LEU A 159 10.48 8.27 -19.79
N SER A 160 10.86 7.02 -19.57
CA SER A 160 11.24 6.05 -20.61
C SER A 160 10.03 5.46 -21.32
N LEU A 161 8.84 5.54 -20.72
CA LEU A 161 7.59 5.22 -21.40
C LEU A 161 7.43 6.08 -22.67
N SER A 162 7.00 5.43 -23.75
CA SER A 162 6.69 6.10 -25.01
C SER A 162 5.70 7.24 -24.77
N LYS A 163 5.80 8.31 -25.57
CA LYS A 163 4.86 9.45 -25.52
C LYS A 163 3.40 8.99 -25.64
N ILE A 164 3.19 7.91 -26.40
CA ILE A 164 1.88 7.25 -26.58
C ILE A 164 1.47 6.53 -25.30
N GLU A 165 2.33 5.71 -24.71
CA GLU A 165 2.05 4.98 -23.47
C GLU A 165 1.72 5.93 -22.32
N LYS A 166 2.48 7.02 -22.16
CA LYS A 166 2.19 8.07 -21.18
C LYS A 166 0.83 8.71 -21.42
N SER A 167 0.52 9.05 -22.68
CA SER A 167 -0.75 9.68 -23.05
C SER A 167 -1.93 8.74 -22.79
N ILE A 168 -1.80 7.47 -23.17
CA ILE A 168 -2.83 6.45 -22.93
C ILE A 168 -3.02 6.21 -21.44
N LEU A 169 -1.95 5.99 -20.67
CA LEU A 169 -2.05 5.75 -19.22
C LEU A 169 -2.65 6.96 -18.49
N THR A 170 -2.22 8.17 -18.84
CA THR A 170 -2.76 9.39 -18.24
C THR A 170 -4.21 9.62 -18.68
N GLY A 171 -4.53 9.36 -19.94
CA GLY A 171 -5.87 9.44 -20.50
C GLY A 171 -6.82 8.45 -19.82
N LEU A 172 -6.42 7.19 -19.66
CA LEU A 172 -7.17 6.15 -18.96
C LEU A 172 -7.39 6.50 -17.48
N LYS A 173 -6.36 6.98 -16.78
CA LYS A 173 -6.50 7.43 -15.38
C LYS A 173 -7.50 8.57 -15.25
N LYS A 174 -7.41 9.58 -16.13
CA LYS A 174 -8.36 10.71 -16.15
C LYS A 174 -9.77 10.24 -16.50
N PHE A 175 -9.92 9.43 -17.54
CA PHE A 175 -11.21 8.87 -17.94
C PHE A 175 -11.84 8.06 -16.81
N ASN A 176 -11.09 7.17 -16.16
CA ASN A 176 -11.56 6.41 -15.00
C ASN A 176 -12.02 7.33 -13.86
N SER A 177 -11.25 8.38 -13.57
CA SER A 177 -11.62 9.39 -12.58
C SER A 177 -12.93 10.10 -12.95
N TYR A 178 -13.12 10.49 -14.22
CA TYR A 178 -14.37 11.09 -14.70
C TYR A 178 -15.57 10.14 -14.57
N ILE A 179 -15.39 8.86 -14.94
CA ILE A 179 -16.45 7.85 -14.83
C ILE A 179 -16.87 7.67 -13.37
N ASN A 180 -15.92 7.59 -12.44
CA ASN A 180 -16.23 7.44 -11.01
C ASN A 180 -17.01 8.65 -10.48
N TYR A 181 -16.62 9.88 -10.83
CA TYR A 181 -17.37 11.08 -10.41
C TYR A 181 -18.78 11.11 -11.02
N PHE A 182 -18.91 10.73 -12.28
CA PHE A 182 -20.22 10.62 -12.93
C PHE A 182 -21.10 9.57 -12.25
N LEU A 183 -20.55 8.40 -11.94
CA LEU A 183 -21.27 7.32 -11.25
C LEU A 183 -21.72 7.75 -9.85
N ALA A 184 -20.82 8.36 -9.07
CA ALA A 184 -21.15 8.90 -7.75
C ALA A 184 -22.29 9.94 -7.82
N GLY A 185 -22.22 10.85 -8.81
CA GLY A 185 -23.28 11.84 -9.05
C GLY A 185 -24.61 11.22 -9.45
N ALA A 186 -24.60 10.23 -10.34
CA ALA A 186 -25.79 9.49 -10.75
C ALA A 186 -26.43 8.72 -9.58
N LEU A 187 -25.62 8.06 -8.74
CA LEU A 187 -26.10 7.38 -7.54
C LEU A 187 -26.70 8.34 -6.52
N ALA A 188 -26.08 9.50 -6.30
CA ALA A 188 -26.62 10.54 -5.43
C ALA A 188 -27.99 11.05 -5.92
N LEU A 189 -28.14 11.21 -7.25
CA LEU A 189 -29.42 11.59 -7.85
C LEU A 189 -30.50 10.50 -7.66
N VAL A 190 -30.14 9.23 -7.84
CA VAL A 190 -31.06 8.09 -7.58
C VAL A 190 -31.47 8.06 -6.11
N ALA A 191 -30.54 8.23 -5.18
CA ALA A 191 -30.84 8.30 -3.75
C ALA A 191 -31.79 9.46 -3.43
N PHE A 192 -31.57 10.64 -4.02
CA PHE A 192 -32.46 11.79 -3.86
C PHE A 192 -33.90 11.48 -4.33
N PHE A 193 -34.06 10.94 -5.54
CA PHE A 193 -35.38 10.57 -6.05
C PHE A 193 -36.03 9.44 -5.23
N ALA A 194 -35.24 8.49 -4.71
CA ALA A 194 -35.76 7.44 -3.83
C ALA A 194 -36.32 8.00 -2.52
N VAL A 195 -35.69 9.02 -1.94
CA VAL A 195 -36.22 9.74 -0.75
C VAL A 195 -37.54 10.44 -1.07
N VAL A 196 -37.60 11.14 -2.21
CA VAL A 196 -38.84 11.82 -2.64
C VAL A 196 -39.96 10.80 -2.88
N LEU A 197 -39.68 9.69 -3.56
CA LEU A 197 -40.64 8.60 -3.80
C LEU A 197 -41.13 7.98 -2.48
N PHE A 198 -40.23 7.72 -1.54
CA PHE A 198 -40.59 7.21 -0.22
C PHE A 198 -41.54 8.15 0.53
N GLY A 199 -41.29 9.46 0.48
CA GLY A 199 -42.20 10.47 1.05
C GLY A 199 -43.58 10.45 0.39
N TYR A 200 -43.63 10.27 -0.94
CA TYR A 200 -44.87 10.13 -1.69
C TYR A 200 -45.63 8.85 -1.33
N ASP A 201 -44.94 7.72 -1.18
CA ASP A 201 -45.55 6.45 -0.78
C ASP A 201 -46.13 6.52 0.64
N ILE A 202 -45.46 7.22 1.57
CA ILE A 202 -46.00 7.49 2.91
C ILE A 202 -47.27 8.34 2.81
N TYR A 203 -47.26 9.41 2.02
CA TYR A 203 -48.44 10.24 1.83
C TYR A 203 -49.62 9.42 1.30
N LEU A 204 -49.36 8.56 0.32
CA LEU A 204 -50.35 7.67 -0.28
C LEU A 204 -50.95 6.68 0.74
N LEU A 205 -50.12 6.12 1.63
CA LEU A 205 -50.55 5.21 2.71
C LEU A 205 -51.55 5.86 3.68
N PHE A 206 -51.34 7.13 4.05
CA PHE A 206 -52.15 7.81 5.07
C PHE A 206 -53.35 8.57 4.52
N PHE A 207 -53.27 9.09 3.29
CA PHE A 207 -54.27 9.99 2.72
C PHE A 207 -55.08 9.38 1.56
N SER A 208 -54.78 8.16 1.11
CA SER A 208 -55.51 7.49 0.02
C SER A 208 -56.20 6.21 0.50
N ASP A 209 -57.31 5.84 -0.14
CA ASP A 209 -58.15 4.67 0.17
C ASP A 209 -57.55 3.33 -0.35
N ILE A 210 -56.23 3.23 -0.29
CA ILE A 210 -55.48 2.08 -0.78
C ILE A 210 -55.33 1.13 0.41
N GLY A 211 -55.74 -0.13 0.23
CA GLY A 211 -55.66 -1.14 1.29
C GLY A 211 -54.28 -1.15 1.96
N ILE A 212 -54.27 -1.20 3.30
CA ILE A 212 -53.08 -1.09 4.16
C ILE A 212 -51.95 -2.03 3.69
N GLU A 213 -52.30 -3.25 3.29
CA GLU A 213 -51.35 -4.24 2.78
C GLU A 213 -50.59 -3.73 1.55
N LYS A 214 -51.30 -3.17 0.57
CA LYS A 214 -50.70 -2.66 -0.66
C LYS A 214 -49.85 -1.41 -0.41
N GLY A 215 -50.27 -0.54 0.51
CA GLY A 215 -49.48 0.64 0.89
C GLY A 215 -48.20 0.30 1.65
N ILE A 216 -48.21 -0.71 2.53
CA ILE A 216 -46.99 -1.18 3.21
C ILE A 216 -46.00 -1.76 2.19
N LEU A 217 -46.48 -2.52 1.20
CA LEU A 217 -45.64 -3.10 0.15
C LEU A 217 -44.94 -2.03 -0.72
N THR A 218 -45.62 -0.93 -1.04
CA THR A 218 -45.01 0.17 -1.82
C THR A 218 -43.95 0.91 -1.01
N VAL A 219 -44.22 1.24 0.25
CA VAL A 219 -43.27 1.90 1.17
C VAL A 219 -42.03 1.03 1.42
N LEU A 220 -42.20 -0.27 1.63
CA LEU A 220 -41.09 -1.20 1.76
C LEU A 220 -40.25 -1.26 0.47
N GLY A 221 -40.93 -1.19 -0.68
CA GLY A 221 -40.31 -1.16 -2.00
C GLY A 221 -39.39 0.06 -2.21
N SER A 222 -39.85 1.27 -1.88
CA SER A 222 -39.02 2.48 -1.99
C SER A 222 -37.91 2.53 -0.95
N LEU A 223 -38.14 2.00 0.26
CA LEU A 223 -37.09 1.89 1.29
C LEU A 223 -35.95 0.95 0.87
N LEU A 224 -36.24 -0.17 0.20
CA LEU A 224 -35.23 -1.08 -0.34
C LEU A 224 -34.41 -0.43 -1.47
N VAL A 225 -35.03 0.38 -2.32
CA VAL A 225 -34.33 1.14 -3.37
C VAL A 225 -33.39 2.17 -2.74
N LEU A 226 -33.86 2.87 -1.70
CA LEU A 226 -33.04 3.82 -0.95
C LEU A 226 -31.85 3.14 -0.27
N TRP A 227 -32.07 2.00 0.40
CA TRP A 227 -31.01 1.21 1.01
C TRP A 227 -29.96 0.77 -0.02
N ALA A 228 -30.39 0.26 -1.16
CA ALA A 228 -29.49 -0.14 -2.24
C ALA A 228 -28.68 1.04 -2.81
N ALA A 229 -29.30 2.21 -2.96
CA ALA A 229 -28.61 3.41 -3.42
C ALA A 229 -27.54 3.88 -2.41
N ILE A 230 -27.84 3.85 -1.11
CA ILE A 230 -26.90 4.22 -0.04
C ILE A 230 -25.70 3.25 -0.02
N GLU A 231 -25.97 1.94 -0.12
CA GLU A 231 -24.93 0.92 -0.14
C GLU A 231 -24.00 1.07 -1.36
N LEU A 232 -24.56 1.34 -2.55
CA LEU A 232 -23.78 1.64 -3.76
C LEU A 232 -22.93 2.91 -3.61
N ILE A 233 -23.47 3.96 -2.98
CA ILE A 233 -22.71 5.18 -2.69
C ILE A 233 -21.55 4.89 -1.74
N HIS A 234 -21.80 4.09 -0.69
CA HIS A 234 -20.76 3.71 0.26
C HIS A 234 -19.61 2.96 -0.42
N GLU A 235 -19.93 2.07 -1.35
CA GLU A 235 -18.94 1.37 -2.16
C GLU A 235 -18.18 2.28 -3.12
N GLU A 236 -18.85 3.20 -3.79
CA GLU A 236 -18.18 4.17 -4.67
C GLU A 236 -17.23 5.08 -3.88
N ILE A 237 -17.61 5.49 -2.66
CA ILE A 237 -16.73 6.24 -1.75
C ILE A 237 -15.49 5.41 -1.38
N ASN A 238 -15.68 4.14 -1.01
CA ASN A 238 -14.57 3.25 -0.69
C ASN A 238 -13.62 3.06 -1.88
N HIS A 239 -14.17 2.90 -3.09
CA HIS A 239 -13.41 2.80 -4.32
C HIS A 239 -12.61 4.08 -4.62
N LEU A 240 -13.21 5.26 -4.46
CA LEU A 240 -12.55 6.56 -4.62
C LEU A 240 -11.40 6.79 -3.62
N GLN A 241 -11.49 6.20 -2.41
CA GLN A 241 -10.41 6.23 -1.42
C GLN A 241 -9.23 5.29 -1.75
N GLY A 242 -9.25 4.62 -2.90
CA GLY A 242 -8.19 3.72 -3.34
C GLY A 242 -8.29 2.32 -2.75
N LYS A 243 -9.41 1.96 -2.11
CA LYS A 243 -9.69 0.57 -1.75
C LYS A 243 -10.09 -0.20 -3.02
N GLY A 244 -9.70 -1.47 -3.12
CA GLY A 244 -10.05 -2.31 -4.26
C GLY A 244 -11.56 -2.48 -4.42
N PHE A 245 -12.02 -2.72 -5.65
CA PHE A 245 -13.43 -2.94 -5.98
C PHE A 245 -14.03 -4.06 -5.12
N ALA A 246 -15.00 -3.74 -4.25
CA ALA A 246 -15.59 -4.72 -3.34
C ALA A 246 -16.68 -5.53 -4.05
N ILE A 247 -16.26 -6.57 -4.76
CA ILE A 247 -17.14 -7.54 -5.43
C ILE A 247 -18.23 -8.06 -4.46
N GLY A 248 -17.90 -8.21 -3.18
CA GLY A 248 -18.84 -8.66 -2.15
C GLY A 248 -20.05 -7.75 -1.96
N ALA A 249 -19.90 -6.43 -2.06
CA ALA A 249 -21.00 -5.50 -1.89
C ALA A 249 -21.97 -5.51 -3.09
N PHE A 250 -21.44 -5.66 -4.31
CA PHE A 250 -22.27 -5.89 -5.50
C PHE A 250 -23.06 -7.19 -5.42
N ILE A 251 -22.47 -8.26 -4.89
CA ILE A 251 -23.16 -9.53 -4.67
C ILE A 251 -24.26 -9.35 -3.61
N MET A 252 -23.99 -8.62 -2.51
CA MET A 252 -24.97 -8.36 -1.46
C MET A 252 -26.17 -7.56 -1.98
N LEU A 253 -25.91 -6.54 -2.80
CA LEU A 253 -26.93 -5.75 -3.49
C LEU A 253 -27.77 -6.59 -4.44
N ALA A 254 -27.14 -7.45 -5.25
CA ALA A 254 -27.84 -8.36 -6.15
C ALA A 254 -28.74 -9.35 -5.37
N MET A 255 -28.23 -9.90 -4.26
CA MET A 255 -29.01 -10.75 -3.36
C MET A 255 -30.21 -10.01 -2.77
N ALA A 256 -30.02 -8.79 -2.25
CA ALA A 256 -31.11 -7.99 -1.69
C ALA A 256 -32.20 -7.67 -2.73
N ALA A 257 -31.79 -7.35 -3.97
CA ALA A 257 -32.72 -7.11 -5.08
C ALA A 257 -33.51 -8.37 -5.47
N LEU A 258 -32.89 -9.56 -5.43
CA LEU A 258 -33.58 -10.82 -5.70
C LEU A 258 -34.51 -11.21 -4.55
N ILE A 259 -34.10 -11.01 -3.29
CA ILE A 259 -34.95 -11.23 -2.11
C ILE A 259 -36.21 -10.35 -2.20
N ARG A 260 -36.07 -9.08 -2.62
CA ARG A 260 -37.22 -8.21 -2.91
C ARG A 260 -38.18 -8.83 -3.93
N LYS A 261 -37.65 -9.38 -5.03
CA LYS A 261 -38.49 -10.07 -6.03
C LYS A 261 -39.19 -11.28 -5.41
N VAL A 262 -38.50 -12.10 -4.61
CA VAL A 262 -39.12 -13.25 -3.93
C VAL A 262 -40.30 -12.79 -3.06
N LEU A 263 -40.13 -11.74 -2.25
CA LEU A 263 -41.19 -11.23 -1.38
C LEU A 263 -42.43 -10.80 -2.18
N ILE A 264 -42.24 -10.04 -3.26
CA ILE A 264 -43.34 -9.57 -4.13
C ILE A 264 -44.04 -10.74 -4.83
N TYR A 265 -43.28 -11.69 -5.37
CA TYR A 265 -43.82 -12.81 -6.15
C TYR A 265 -44.49 -13.88 -5.28
N SER A 266 -44.08 -14.05 -4.02
CA SER A 266 -44.71 -15.01 -3.09
C SER A 266 -46.17 -14.67 -2.75
N LEU A 267 -46.58 -13.42 -2.99
CA LEU A 267 -47.95 -12.93 -2.77
C LEU A 267 -48.85 -13.16 -4.01
N SER A 268 -48.30 -13.63 -5.13
CA SER A 268 -49.03 -13.91 -6.37
C SER A 268 -49.10 -15.43 -6.62
N ALA A 269 -50.30 -16.02 -6.49
CA ALA A 269 -50.49 -17.48 -6.46
C ALA A 269 -50.22 -18.24 -7.78
N GLU A 270 -49.83 -17.56 -8.87
CA GLU A 270 -49.72 -18.16 -10.21
C GLU A 270 -48.28 -18.42 -10.72
N LYS A 271 -47.23 -18.19 -9.90
CA LYS A 271 -45.84 -18.13 -10.41
C LYS A 271 -44.79 -18.96 -9.66
N GLY A 272 -45.09 -20.23 -9.41
CA GLY A 272 -44.20 -21.14 -8.67
C GLY A 272 -42.85 -21.45 -9.36
N GLU A 273 -42.82 -21.54 -10.69
CA GLU A 273 -41.59 -21.86 -11.43
C GLU A 273 -40.57 -20.71 -11.43
N GLU A 274 -41.04 -19.46 -11.57
CA GLU A 274 -40.19 -18.26 -11.49
C GLU A 274 -39.57 -18.10 -10.09
N LEU A 275 -40.29 -18.47 -9.03
CA LEU A 275 -39.80 -18.45 -7.64
C LEU A 275 -38.64 -19.44 -7.42
N LEU A 276 -38.71 -20.65 -7.99
CA LEU A 276 -37.64 -21.65 -7.89
C LEU A 276 -36.35 -21.18 -8.58
N ILE A 277 -36.47 -20.54 -9.75
CA ILE A 277 -35.32 -19.99 -10.47
C ILE A 277 -34.66 -18.87 -9.65
N ILE A 278 -35.44 -17.94 -9.09
CA ILE A 278 -34.91 -16.85 -8.27
C ILE A 278 -34.21 -17.40 -7.01
N ALA A 279 -34.80 -18.41 -6.36
CA ALA A 279 -34.20 -19.05 -5.20
C ALA A 279 -32.85 -19.71 -5.53
N ALA A 280 -32.74 -20.42 -6.66
CA ALA A 280 -31.49 -21.02 -7.12
C ALA A 280 -30.39 -19.97 -7.36
N VAL A 281 -30.74 -18.82 -7.97
CA VAL A 281 -29.80 -17.72 -8.20
C VAL A 281 -29.32 -17.10 -6.88
N ILE A 282 -30.19 -16.92 -5.89
CA ILE A 282 -29.81 -16.39 -4.56
C ILE A 282 -28.78 -17.31 -3.89
N VAL A 283 -28.99 -18.63 -3.94
CA VAL A 283 -28.04 -19.61 -3.38
C VAL A 283 -26.69 -19.54 -4.10
N GLY A 284 -26.69 -19.44 -5.44
CA GLY A 284 -25.47 -19.28 -6.22
C GLY A 284 -24.69 -18.01 -5.85
N LEU A 285 -25.39 -16.88 -5.68
CA LEU A 285 -24.78 -15.62 -5.22
C LEU A 285 -24.25 -15.72 -3.79
N ALA A 286 -24.95 -16.39 -2.89
CA ALA A 286 -24.48 -16.61 -1.51
C ALA A 286 -23.18 -17.44 -1.47
N ILE A 287 -23.07 -18.47 -2.31
CA ILE A 287 -21.83 -19.27 -2.45
C ILE A 287 -20.71 -18.39 -3.01
N ALA A 288 -20.98 -17.60 -4.05
CA ALA A 288 -19.99 -16.68 -4.63
C ALA A 288 -19.50 -15.66 -3.59
N TYR A 289 -20.41 -15.10 -2.78
CA TYR A 289 -20.07 -14.18 -1.69
C TYR A 289 -19.14 -14.86 -0.67
N TRP A 290 -19.46 -16.09 -0.26
CA TRP A 290 -18.65 -16.85 0.68
C TRP A 290 -17.24 -17.14 0.16
N LEU A 291 -17.12 -17.54 -1.11
CA LEU A 291 -15.82 -17.78 -1.75
C LEU A 291 -14.96 -16.52 -1.84
N VAL A 292 -15.57 -15.37 -2.18
CA VAL A 292 -14.88 -14.07 -2.22
C VAL A 292 -14.41 -13.66 -0.82
N GLY A 293 -15.24 -13.89 0.22
CA GLY A 293 -14.90 -13.64 1.61
C GLY A 293 -13.78 -14.54 2.16
N ALA A 294 -13.79 -15.83 1.81
CA ALA A 294 -12.78 -16.80 2.24
C ALA A 294 -11.37 -16.44 1.74
N LYS A 295 -11.26 -15.98 0.49
CA LYS A 295 -9.98 -15.56 -0.11
C LYS A 295 -9.33 -14.38 0.60
N LYS A 296 -10.14 -13.48 1.18
CA LYS A 296 -9.69 -12.28 1.91
C LYS A 296 -9.11 -12.63 3.30
N ARG A 297 -9.53 -13.75 3.91
CA ARG A 297 -8.97 -14.26 5.18
C ARG A 297 -7.60 -14.93 4.99
N THR A 298 -7.42 -15.71 3.94
CA THR A 298 -6.13 -16.39 3.63
C THR A 298 -4.99 -15.46 3.21
N THR A 299 -5.23 -14.16 3.01
CA THR A 299 -4.19 -13.16 2.70
C THR A 299 -3.76 -12.32 3.90
N ILE A 300 -4.35 -12.55 5.08
CA ILE A 300 -4.07 -11.82 6.32
C ILE A 300 -3.36 -12.70 7.37
N ASP A 301 -3.25 -14.01 7.10
CA ASP A 301 -2.39 -14.95 7.84
C ASP A 301 -1.11 -15.24 7.02
#